data_AF-A0A662PNQ8-F1
#
_entry.id   AF-A0A662PNQ8-F1
#
_cell.length_a   1.000
_cell.length_b   1.000
_cell.length_c   1.000
_cell.angle_alpha   90.00
_cell.angle_beta   90.00
_cell.angle_gamma   90.00
#
_symmetry.space_group_name_H-M   'P 1'
#
loop_
_entity.id
_entity.type
_entity.pdbx_description
1 polymer ?
#
loop_
_entity_poly.entity_id
_entity_poly.type
_entity_poly.pdbx_seq_one_letter_code
_entity_poly.pdbx_strand_id
1 'polypeptide(L)'
;MEEKKEEQERIVIELKYLETPKGRVPTYEFARSLLKAIEILDDVTANIEEKLVKLEERKEMPQNIEELQERLNAVENAIKELEKKIELDLSEILDRLSTLTDAFNELVERVQKLEESLPKD
;
A
#
# COMPACT_ATOMS: atom_id res chain seq x y z
N MET A 1 1.11 -32.89 4.66
CA MET A 1 0.04 -31.94 4.34
C MET A 1 -1.24 -32.76 4.25
N GLU A 2 -1.99 -32.84 5.34
CA GLU A 2 -3.31 -33.49 5.32
C GLU A 2 -4.34 -32.43 4.93
N GLU A 3 -4.88 -32.56 3.72
CA GLU A 3 -6.07 -31.86 3.30
C GLU A 3 -7.25 -32.37 4.15
N LYS A 4 -7.60 -31.63 5.21
CA LYS A 4 -8.90 -31.80 5.85
C LYS A 4 -9.96 -31.39 4.84
N LYS A 5 -10.58 -32.40 4.20
CA LYS A 5 -11.86 -32.26 3.53
C LYS A 5 -12.86 -31.74 4.56
N GLU A 6 -13.22 -30.47 4.45
CA GLU A 6 -14.44 -29.96 5.08
C GLU A 6 -15.60 -30.76 4.48
N GLU A 7 -16.10 -31.74 5.21
CA GLU A 7 -17.40 -32.34 4.93
C GLU A 7 -18.44 -31.22 5.02
N GLN A 8 -18.85 -30.71 3.86
CA GLN A 8 -20.02 -29.84 3.78
C GLN A 8 -21.19 -30.65 4.34
N GLU A 9 -21.66 -30.31 5.54
CA GLU A 9 -22.88 -30.88 6.13
C GLU A 9 -24.06 -30.58 5.19
N ARG A 10 -24.35 -31.52 4.30
CA ARG A 10 -25.52 -31.44 3.43
C ARG A 10 -26.73 -31.90 4.22
N ILE A 11 -27.58 -30.96 4.61
CA ILE A 11 -28.84 -31.27 5.27
C ILE A 11 -29.84 -31.74 4.20
N VAL A 12 -30.13 -33.03 4.17
CA VAL A 12 -31.16 -33.61 3.30
C VAL A 12 -32.48 -33.62 4.05
N ILE A 13 -33.43 -32.79 3.62
CA ILE A 13 -34.77 -32.74 4.20
C ILE A 13 -35.70 -33.61 3.37
N GLU A 14 -36.13 -34.74 3.93
CA GLU A 14 -37.11 -35.61 3.27
C GLU A 14 -38.53 -35.06 3.43
N LEU A 15 -39.16 -34.74 2.30
CA LEU A 15 -40.54 -34.27 2.23
C LEU A 15 -41.52 -35.41 2.58
N LYS A 16 -41.94 -35.49 3.84
CA LYS A 16 -42.92 -36.48 4.31
C LYS A 16 -44.23 -35.82 4.72
N TYR A 17 -45.30 -36.19 4.03
CA TYR A 17 -46.67 -35.70 4.25
C TYR A 17 -47.60 -36.85 4.58
N LEU A 18 -48.58 -36.59 5.45
CA LEU A 18 -49.71 -37.47 5.73
C LEU A 18 -50.90 -37.03 4.88
N GLU A 19 -51.57 -37.97 4.22
CA GLU A 19 -52.85 -37.68 3.57
C GLU A 19 -53.97 -37.68 4.62
N THR A 20 -54.72 -36.59 4.67
CA THR A 20 -55.91 -36.45 5.53
C THR A 20 -57.13 -36.14 4.66
N PRO A 21 -58.37 -36.35 5.17
CA PRO A 21 -59.59 -35.98 4.44
C PRO A 21 -59.67 -34.49 4.04
N LYS A 22 -58.88 -33.61 4.68
CA LYS A 22 -58.78 -32.18 4.37
C LYS A 22 -57.58 -31.81 3.50
N GLY A 23 -56.83 -32.81 3.00
CA GLY A 23 -55.63 -32.64 2.18
C GLY A 23 -54.35 -33.12 2.87
N ARG A 24 -53.21 -32.87 2.22
CA ARG A 24 -51.88 -33.28 2.71
C ARG A 24 -51.41 -32.38 3.84
N VAL A 25 -50.97 -32.98 4.94
CA VAL A 25 -50.42 -32.27 6.10
C VAL A 25 -48.98 -32.71 6.32
N PRO A 26 -48.03 -31.79 6.56
CA PRO A 26 -46.64 -32.16 6.82
C PRO A 26 -46.52 -33.00 8.10
N THR A 27 -45.59 -33.96 8.09
CA THR A 27 -45.31 -34.79 9.27
C THR A 27 -44.53 -33.99 10.33
N TYR A 28 -44.63 -34.43 11.59
CA TYR A 28 -43.82 -33.91 12.69
C TYR A 28 -42.31 -34.01 12.38
N GLU A 29 -41.86 -35.14 11.83
CA GLU A 29 -40.45 -35.35 11.46
C GLU A 29 -39.97 -34.38 10.38
N PHE A 30 -40.83 -34.05 9.42
CA PHE A 30 -40.53 -33.04 8.41
C PHE A 30 -40.40 -31.64 9.03
N ALA A 31 -41.34 -31.23 9.90
CA ALA A 31 -41.27 -29.96 10.59
C ALA A 31 -40.02 -29.84 11.50
N ARG A 32 -39.67 -30.93 12.19
CA ARG A 32 -38.47 -31.01 13.03
C ARG A 32 -37.17 -30.91 12.23
N SER A 33 -37.13 -31.54 11.06
CA SER A 33 -35.97 -31.49 10.15
C SER A 33 -35.77 -30.08 9.58
N LEU A 34 -36.86 -29.38 9.26
CA LEU A 34 -36.82 -27.97 8.87
C LEU A 34 -36.28 -27.08 9.99
N LEU A 35 -36.76 -27.27 11.22
CA LEU A 35 -36.31 -26.48 12.36
C LEU A 35 -34.80 -26.63 12.61
N LYS A 36 -34.28 -27.86 12.54
CA LYS A 36 -32.84 -28.13 12.64
C LYS A 36 -32.04 -27.47 11.52
N ALA A 37 -32.57 -27.42 10.31
CA ALA A 37 -31.92 -26.74 9.18
C ALA A 37 -31.87 -25.22 9.39
N ILE A 38 -32.92 -24.64 9.97
CA ILE A 38 -32.97 -23.21 10.31
C ILE A 38 -31.94 -22.88 11.39
N GLU A 39 -31.83 -23.71 12.44
CA GLU A 39 -30.82 -23.51 13.51
C GLU A 39 -29.40 -23.48 12.96
N ILE A 40 -29.05 -24.42 12.07
CA ILE A 40 -27.72 -24.47 11.45
C ILE A 40 -27.47 -23.24 10.55
N LEU A 41 -28.49 -22.77 9.83
CA LEU A 41 -28.37 -21.54 9.04
C LEU A 41 -28.15 -20.31 9.92
N ASP A 42 -28.80 -20.24 11.08
CA ASP A 42 -28.63 -19.15 12.04
C ASP A 42 -27.19 -19.14 12.59
N ASP A 43 -26.67 -20.30 12.98
CA ASP A 43 -25.28 -20.46 13.43
C ASP A 43 -24.25 -20.06 12.36
N VAL A 44 -24.49 -20.45 11.09
CA VAL A 44 -23.64 -20.06 9.97
C VAL A 44 -23.71 -18.55 9.72
N THR A 45 -24.91 -17.97 9.81
CA THR A 45 -25.11 -16.53 9.63
C THR A 45 -24.40 -15.74 10.72
N ALA A 46 -24.54 -16.13 11.99
CA ALA A 46 -23.84 -15.52 13.11
C ALA A 46 -22.30 -15.59 12.96
N ASN A 47 -21.76 -16.73 12.49
CA ASN A 47 -20.33 -16.86 12.20
C ASN A 47 -19.87 -15.95 11.05
N ILE A 48 -20.71 -15.74 10.03
CA ILE A 48 -20.41 -14.83 8.92
C ILE A 48 -20.43 -13.38 9.41
N GLU A 49 -21.42 -13.01 10.23
CA GLU A 49 -21.50 -11.68 10.84
C GLU A 49 -20.28 -11.38 11.71
N GLU A 50 -19.86 -12.32 12.56
CA GLU A 50 -18.66 -12.15 13.40
C GLU A 50 -17.40 -11.98 12.53
N LYS A 51 -17.28 -12.74 11.44
CA LYS A 51 -16.16 -12.59 10.49
C LYS A 51 -16.21 -11.25 9.76
N LEU A 52 -17.39 -10.75 9.42
CA LEU A 52 -17.59 -9.44 8.79
C LEU A 52 -17.19 -8.32 9.75
N VAL A 53 -17.64 -8.37 11.01
CA VAL A 53 -17.24 -7.41 12.05
C VAL A 53 -15.73 -7.40 12.22
N LYS A 54 -15.09 -8.58 12.33
CA LYS A 54 -13.62 -8.67 12.42
C LYS A 54 -12.90 -8.14 11.17
N LEU A 55 -13.50 -8.28 9.99
CA LEU A 55 -12.96 -7.72 8.75
C LEU A 55 -13.13 -6.20 8.69
N GLU A 56 -14.24 -5.67 9.19
CA GLU A 56 -14.49 -4.24 9.32
C GLU A 56 -13.60 -3.59 10.38
N GLU A 57 -13.35 -4.27 11.51
CA GLU A 57 -12.34 -3.84 12.49
C GLU A 57 -10.92 -3.86 11.89
N ARG A 58 -10.60 -4.87 11.06
CA ARG A 58 -9.33 -4.90 10.29
C ARG A 58 -9.24 -3.85 9.18
N LYS A 59 -10.35 -3.15 8.85
CA LYS A 59 -10.31 -1.94 8.01
C LYS A 59 -9.78 -0.72 8.77
N GLU A 60 -9.03 -0.86 9.87
CA GLU A 60 -8.03 0.13 10.31
C GLU A 60 -6.90 0.40 9.28
N MET A 61 -7.03 -0.11 8.05
CA MET A 61 -6.19 0.23 6.90
C MET A 61 -6.09 1.73 6.48
N PRO A 62 -7.03 2.67 6.75
CA PRO A 62 -6.85 4.06 6.32
C PRO A 62 -5.71 4.76 7.05
N GLN A 63 -5.40 4.38 8.30
CA GLN A 63 -4.30 5.00 9.05
C GLN A 63 -2.94 4.77 8.38
N ASN A 64 -2.72 3.57 7.81
CA ASN A 64 -1.47 3.25 7.14
C ASN A 64 -1.28 4.03 5.83
N ILE A 65 -2.36 4.36 5.11
CA ILE A 65 -2.27 5.09 3.84
C ILE A 65 -2.00 6.58 4.10
N GLU A 66 -2.67 7.16 5.09
CA GLU A 66 -2.48 8.56 5.46
C GLU A 66 -1.07 8.79 6.03
N GLU A 67 -0.58 7.91 6.90
CA GLU A 67 0.80 7.95 7.40
C GLU A 67 1.82 7.79 6.26
N LEU A 68 1.57 6.89 5.30
CA LEU A 68 2.43 6.74 4.12
C LEU A 68 2.44 7.99 3.25
N GLN A 69 1.30 8.67 3.10
CA GLN A 69 1.21 9.94 2.36
C GLN A 69 1.98 11.06 3.07
N GLU A 70 1.87 11.18 4.39
CA GLU A 70 2.65 12.14 5.18
C GLU A 70 4.16 11.90 5.05
N ARG A 71 4.59 10.64 5.16
CA ARG A 71 5.99 10.26 4.99
C ARG A 71 6.49 10.54 3.57
N LEU A 72 5.66 10.29 2.56
CA LEU A 72 6.00 10.59 1.18
C LEU A 72 6.17 12.10 0.96
N ASN A 73 5.25 12.92 1.48
CA ASN A 73 5.33 14.37 1.40
C ASN A 73 6.58 14.91 2.11
N ALA A 74 6.95 14.34 3.26
CA ALA A 74 8.18 14.73 3.97
C ALA A 74 9.44 14.42 3.14
N VAL A 75 9.48 13.26 2.47
CA VAL A 75 10.58 12.89 1.58
C VAL A 75 10.64 13.82 0.36
N GLU A 76 9.51 14.13 -0.27
CA GLU A 76 9.48 15.06 -1.41
C GLU A 76 9.98 16.45 -1.05
N ASN A 77 9.62 16.96 0.14
CA ASN A 77 10.10 18.26 0.62
C ASN A 77 11.61 18.23 0.89
N ALA A 78 12.12 17.18 1.53
CA ALA A 78 13.55 17.03 1.76
C ALA A 78 14.34 16.96 0.44
N ILE A 79 13.80 16.29 -0.59
CA ILE A 79 14.39 16.25 -1.92
C ILE A 79 14.43 17.65 -2.54
N LYS A 80 13.34 18.40 -2.50
CA LYS A 80 13.28 19.78 -3.03
C LYS A 80 14.27 20.71 -2.33
N GLU A 81 14.47 20.56 -1.03
CA GLU A 81 15.46 21.34 -0.28
C GLU A 81 16.90 20.97 -0.68
N LEU A 82 17.17 19.67 -0.86
CA LEU A 82 18.46 19.20 -1.35
C LEU A 82 18.76 19.70 -2.76
N GLU A 83 17.78 19.65 -3.67
CA GLU A 83 17.91 20.18 -5.04
C GLU A 83 18.31 21.65 -5.02
N LYS A 84 17.58 22.49 -4.27
CA LYS A 84 17.91 23.92 -4.14
C LYS A 84 19.31 24.16 -3.57
N LYS A 85 19.71 23.36 -2.58
CA LYS A 85 21.04 23.48 -1.99
C LYS A 85 22.13 23.12 -3.01
N ILE A 86 21.94 22.05 -3.76
CA ILE A 86 22.87 21.64 -4.81
C ILE A 86 22.96 22.70 -5.91
N GLU A 87 21.84 23.30 -6.32
CA GLU A 87 21.84 24.40 -7.31
C GLU A 87 22.66 25.60 -6.82
N LEU A 88 22.51 26.00 -5.55
CA LEU A 88 23.29 27.08 -4.95
C LEU A 88 24.78 26.73 -4.88
N ASP A 89 25.11 25.54 -4.39
CA ASP A 89 26.49 25.07 -4.28
C ASP A 89 27.17 25.02 -5.65
N LEU A 90 26.45 24.56 -6.69
CA LEU A 90 26.94 24.54 -8.07
C LEU A 90 27.16 25.96 -8.62
N SER A 91 26.24 26.89 -8.34
CA SER A 91 26.41 28.29 -8.74
C SER A 91 27.66 28.90 -8.11
N GLU A 92 27.87 28.69 -6.81
CA GLU A 92 29.05 29.19 -6.11
C GLU A 92 30.36 28.59 -6.67
N ILE A 93 30.35 27.30 -6.99
CA ILE A 93 31.49 26.63 -7.64
C ILE A 93 31.78 27.25 -9.00
N LEU A 94 30.75 27.53 -9.81
CA LEU A 94 30.92 28.17 -11.12
C LEU A 94 31.54 29.57 -10.99
N ASP A 95 31.08 30.38 -10.04
CA ASP A 95 31.62 31.72 -9.80
C ASP A 95 33.11 31.67 -9.39
N ARG A 96 33.45 30.73 -8.50
CA ARG A 96 34.84 30.48 -8.10
C ARG A 96 35.70 30.01 -9.26
N LEU A 97 35.15 29.16 -10.13
CA LEU A 97 35.86 28.63 -11.29
C LEU A 97 36.09 29.71 -12.35
N SER A 98 35.13 30.63 -12.54
CA SER A 98 35.32 31.83 -13.38
C SER A 98 36.44 32.69 -12.83
N THR A 99 36.41 33.01 -11.53
CA THR A 99 37.45 33.82 -10.87
C THR A 99 38.83 33.20 -11.01
N LEU A 100 38.94 31.88 -10.83
CA LEU A 100 40.19 31.15 -11.03
C LEU A 100 40.68 31.20 -12.47
N THR A 101 39.76 31.09 -13.43
CA THR A 101 40.07 31.18 -14.87
C THR A 101 40.61 32.56 -15.22
N ASP A 102 40.00 33.61 -14.69
CA ASP A 102 40.46 34.99 -14.91
C ASP A 102 41.86 35.21 -14.32
N ALA A 103 42.10 34.75 -13.09
CA ALA A 103 43.42 34.82 -12.46
C ALA A 103 44.48 34.02 -13.23
N PHE A 104 44.11 32.86 -13.78
CA PHE A 104 44.99 32.06 -14.63
C PHE A 104 45.33 32.78 -15.94
N ASN A 105 44.35 33.39 -16.59
CA ASN A 105 44.58 34.19 -17.80
C ASN A 105 45.52 35.38 -17.53
N GLU A 106 45.33 36.10 -16.42
CA GLU A 106 46.23 37.19 -16.04
C GLU A 106 47.66 36.70 -15.78
N LEU A 107 47.81 35.53 -15.14
CA LEU A 107 49.11 34.92 -14.93
C LEU A 107 49.78 34.57 -16.25
N VAL A 108 49.05 33.96 -17.19
CA VAL A 108 49.56 33.62 -18.53
C VAL A 108 50.02 34.88 -19.26
N GLU A 109 49.25 35.96 -19.25
CA GLU A 109 49.65 37.24 -19.85
C GLU A 109 50.94 37.81 -19.23
N ARG A 110 51.08 37.73 -17.90
CA ARG A 110 52.29 38.20 -17.21
C ARG A 110 53.50 37.35 -17.57
N VAL A 111 53.34 36.03 -17.70
CA VAL A 111 54.40 35.12 -18.14
C VAL A 111 54.82 35.42 -19.57
N GLN A 112 53.88 35.60 -20.50
CA GLN A 112 54.18 35.98 -21.89
C GLN A 112 54.96 37.30 -21.97
N LYS A 113 54.55 38.33 -21.22
CA LYS A 113 55.27 39.61 -21.15
C LYS A 113 56.70 39.44 -20.61
N LEU A 114 56.90 38.57 -19.62
CA LEU A 114 58.22 38.27 -19.09
C LEU A 114 59.10 37.55 -20.13
N GLU A 115 58.54 36.57 -20.85
CA GLU A 115 59.23 35.88 -21.95
C GLU A 115 59.64 36.83 -23.08
N GLU A 116 58.79 37.79 -23.44
CA GLU A 116 59.10 38.81 -24.45
C GLU A 116 60.19 39.81 -23.99
N SER A 117 60.27 40.06 -22.69
CA SER A 117 61.25 40.98 -22.10
C SER A 117 62.64 40.37 -21.86
N LEU A 118 62.76 39.05 -21.97
CA LEU A 118 64.04 38.36 -21.84
C LEU A 118 64.91 38.61 -23.09
N PRO A 119 66.22 38.86 -22.91
CA PRO A 119 67.13 39.00 -24.05
C PRO A 119 67.15 37.69 -24.83
N LYS A 120 66.95 37.79 -26.15
CA LYS A 120 67.18 36.67 -27.07
C LYS A 120 68.70 36.56 -27.29
N ASP A 121 69.32 35.54 -26.71
CA ASP A 121 70.66 35.08 -27.11
C ASP A 121 70.62 34.46 -28.52
#